data_AF-A0A8T5MKD1-F1
#
_entry.id   AF-A0A8T5MKD1-F1
#
_cell.length_a   1.000
_cell.length_b   1.000
_cell.length_c   1.000
_cell.angle_alpha   90.00
_cell.angle_beta   90.00
_cell.angle_gamma   90.00
#
_symmetry.space_group_name_H-M   'P 1'
#
loop_
_entity.id
_entity.type
_entity.pdbx_description
1 polymer ?
#
loop_
_entity_poly.entity_id
_entity_poly.type
_entity_poly.pdbx_seq_one_letter_code
_entity_poly.pdbx_strand_id
1 'polypeptide(L)'
;MKRALLVALILLVVGSISPPYDVILVRSDLPPDWLIAQTYSHSSGIPVVSTLPDTLEPHVETQLSGYKEAGFQNVLIVGGEEAISPAIQKALDGMGFATHRISEADRYGTSARVAVELYPSSKEVVLASGEDFEYYLEARRIASQMEAPILFARRGEVPVSVLNAMKSIGAKEVVLVGLNSEVTEDLLARGYAVKTGPTAGSPALDAKYIYLLIGIILGLLGFASISQIKKARDRVSYTLLTRDEEKVVKTIIEAGGEITQDQLPERTGFSRPKVSRTVSDLEGRGILSKEPDGRTQKLQVKKDFYEGNE
;
A
#
# COMPACT_ATOMS: atom_id res chain seq x y z
N MET A 1 -35.71 33.13 -44.39
CA MET A 1 -36.19 33.57 -43.05
C MET A 1 -35.81 32.50 -42.03
N LYS A 2 -34.84 32.81 -41.16
CA LYS A 2 -34.25 31.89 -40.18
C LYS A 2 -35.28 31.58 -39.08
N ARG A 3 -35.61 30.30 -38.88
CA ARG A 3 -36.38 29.83 -37.72
C ARG A 3 -35.40 29.70 -36.55
N ALA A 4 -35.42 30.65 -35.62
CA ALA A 4 -34.68 30.56 -34.38
C ALA A 4 -35.40 29.59 -33.44
N LEU A 5 -34.76 28.46 -33.16
CA LEU A 5 -35.17 27.50 -32.15
C LEU A 5 -34.74 28.06 -30.79
N LEU A 6 -35.68 28.53 -29.97
CA LEU A 6 -35.40 28.97 -28.60
C LEU A 6 -35.36 27.72 -27.70
N VAL A 7 -34.16 27.21 -27.43
CA VAL A 7 -33.95 26.18 -26.40
C VAL A 7 -33.82 26.90 -25.06
N ALA A 8 -34.85 26.78 -24.22
CA ALA A 8 -34.78 27.23 -22.83
C ALA A 8 -33.96 26.22 -22.02
N LEU A 9 -32.71 26.57 -21.72
CA LEU A 9 -31.86 25.85 -20.79
C LEU A 9 -32.34 26.13 -19.36
N ILE A 10 -33.13 25.23 -18.80
CA ILE A 10 -33.47 25.24 -17.37
C ILE A 10 -32.21 24.77 -16.62
N LEU A 11 -31.43 25.72 -16.09
CA LEU A 11 -30.41 25.45 -15.09
C LEU A 11 -31.13 25.02 -13.81
N LEU A 12 -31.17 23.72 -13.58
CA LEU A 12 -31.61 23.14 -12.32
C LEU A 12 -30.52 23.46 -11.29
N VAL A 13 -30.71 24.54 -10.54
CA VAL A 13 -29.93 24.83 -9.33
C VAL A 13 -30.32 23.76 -8.32
N VAL A 14 -29.67 22.60 -8.38
CA VAL A 14 -29.58 21.71 -7.24
C VAL A 14 -28.76 22.51 -6.22
N GLY A 15 -29.44 23.10 -5.24
CA GLY A 15 -28.76 23.68 -4.11
C GLY A 15 -27.93 22.59 -3.46
N SER A 16 -26.62 22.60 -3.69
CA SER A 16 -25.68 21.83 -2.88
C SER A 16 -25.85 22.34 -1.46
N ILE A 17 -26.53 21.56 -0.61
CA ILE A 17 -26.51 21.78 0.83
C ILE A 17 -25.06 21.58 1.22
N SER A 18 -24.33 22.67 1.41
CA SER A 18 -22.98 22.61 1.95
C SER A 18 -23.04 21.83 3.26
N PRO A 19 -22.11 20.89 3.49
CA PRO A 19 -22.09 20.16 4.74
C PRO A 19 -22.00 21.15 5.91
N PRO A 20 -22.64 20.85 7.05
CA PRO A 20 -22.68 21.77 8.19
C PRO A 20 -21.31 21.98 8.87
N TYR A 21 -20.31 21.16 8.52
CA TYR A 21 -18.97 21.18 9.11
C TYR A 21 -17.90 21.29 8.03
N ASP A 22 -16.78 21.92 8.39
CA ASP A 22 -15.65 22.13 7.49
C ASP A 22 -14.48 21.18 7.81
N VAL A 23 -14.40 20.69 9.04
CA VAL A 23 -13.40 19.70 9.50
C VAL A 23 -14.04 18.72 10.47
N ILE A 24 -13.62 17.46 10.45
CA ILE A 24 -13.96 16.47 11.47
C ILE A 24 -12.71 16.16 12.29
N LEU A 25 -12.76 16.32 13.60
CA LEU A 25 -11.71 15.96 14.54
C LEU A 25 -12.05 14.65 15.26
N VAL A 26 -11.09 13.72 15.27
CA VAL A 26 -11.20 12.43 15.94
C VAL A 26 -9.93 12.10 16.71
N ARG A 27 -10.03 11.17 17.68
CA ARG A 27 -8.86 10.62 18.35
C ARG A 27 -8.02 9.75 17.40
N SER A 28 -6.71 9.72 17.61
CA SER A 28 -5.75 9.00 16.76
C SER A 28 -5.44 7.58 17.21
N ASP A 29 -5.71 7.23 18.46
CA ASP A 29 -5.24 6.01 19.12
C ASP A 29 -6.28 4.88 19.17
N LEU A 30 -7.58 5.18 19.03
CA LEU A 30 -8.64 4.17 18.94
C LEU A 30 -9.42 4.24 17.62
N PRO A 31 -9.61 3.11 16.91
CA PRO A 31 -10.26 3.10 15.59
C PRO A 31 -11.75 3.49 15.48
N PRO A 32 -12.66 3.25 16.45
CA PRO A 32 -14.10 3.36 16.23
C PRO A 32 -14.57 4.73 15.71
N ASP A 33 -14.18 5.81 16.39
CA ASP A 33 -14.62 7.16 16.05
C ASP A 33 -14.03 7.60 14.70
N TRP A 34 -12.76 7.25 14.46
CA TRP A 34 -12.09 7.51 13.18
C TRP A 34 -12.77 6.77 12.01
N LEU A 35 -13.21 5.53 12.20
CA LEU A 35 -13.91 4.76 11.18
C LEU A 35 -15.21 5.47 10.77
N ILE A 36 -16.01 5.87 11.75
CA ILE A 36 -17.28 6.56 11.51
C ILE A 36 -17.02 7.89 10.78
N ALA A 37 -16.07 8.69 11.28
CA ALA A 37 -15.70 9.97 10.68
C ALA A 37 -15.18 9.84 9.25
N GLN A 38 -14.33 8.85 8.97
CA GLN A 38 -13.81 8.57 7.62
C GLN A 38 -14.92 8.20 6.63
N THR A 39 -15.88 7.38 7.05
CA THR A 39 -17.00 7.01 6.19
C THR A 39 -17.86 8.23 5.85
N TYR A 40 -18.15 9.08 6.85
CA TYR A 40 -18.89 10.31 6.60
C TYR A 40 -18.07 11.33 5.77
N SER A 41 -16.77 11.44 6.01
CA SER A 41 -15.84 12.25 5.22
C SER A 41 -15.84 11.85 3.75
N HIS A 42 -15.92 10.54 3.46
CA HIS A 42 -15.98 10.05 2.09
C HIS A 42 -17.23 10.53 1.34
N SER A 43 -18.40 10.52 1.98
CA SER A 43 -19.65 10.96 1.36
C SER A 43 -19.81 12.49 1.32
N SER A 44 -19.28 13.20 2.33
CA SER A 44 -19.45 14.65 2.48
C SER A 44 -18.31 15.49 1.90
N GLY A 45 -17.14 14.90 1.68
CA GLY A 45 -15.92 15.60 1.26
C GLY A 45 -15.22 16.38 2.37
N ILE A 46 -15.69 16.30 3.62
CA ILE A 46 -15.12 17.02 4.76
C ILE A 46 -13.82 16.34 5.21
N PRO A 47 -12.69 17.04 5.33
CA PRO A 47 -11.44 16.43 5.79
C PRO A 47 -11.51 15.95 7.25
N VAL A 48 -10.84 14.83 7.53
CA VAL A 48 -10.64 14.30 8.88
C VAL A 48 -9.25 14.67 9.39
N VAL A 49 -9.19 15.21 10.59
CA VAL A 49 -7.98 15.48 11.36
C VAL A 49 -7.98 14.57 12.58
N SER A 50 -6.84 13.96 12.88
CA SER A 50 -6.67 13.11 14.06
C SER A 50 -5.82 13.82 15.12
N THR A 51 -6.14 13.60 16.39
CA THR A 51 -5.39 14.18 17.53
C THR A 51 -5.24 13.17 18.66
N LEU A 52 -4.28 13.38 19.57
CA LEU A 52 -4.18 12.62 20.80
C LEU A 52 -5.32 13.02 21.77
N PRO A 53 -5.73 12.15 22.71
CA PRO A 53 -6.89 12.44 23.57
C PRO A 53 -6.77 13.72 24.41
N ASP A 54 -5.58 14.00 24.93
CA ASP A 54 -5.39 15.05 25.93
C ASP A 54 -4.63 16.27 25.42
N THR A 55 -4.05 16.20 24.22
CA THR A 55 -3.14 17.25 23.72
C THR A 55 -3.29 17.43 22.22
N LEU A 56 -3.54 18.69 21.83
CA LEU A 56 -3.47 19.11 20.44
C LEU A 56 -2.00 19.33 20.09
N GLU A 57 -1.41 18.39 19.34
CA GLU A 57 0.00 18.47 19.01
C GLU A 57 0.30 19.66 18.09
N PRO A 58 1.49 20.29 18.15
CA PRO A 58 1.80 21.51 17.39
C PRO A 58 1.60 21.39 15.87
N HIS A 59 1.80 20.19 15.31
CA HIS A 59 1.57 19.94 13.88
C HIS A 59 0.08 19.97 13.53
N VAL A 60 -0.78 19.50 14.43
CA VAL A 60 -2.24 19.54 14.28
C VAL A 60 -2.74 20.98 14.44
N GLU A 61 -2.22 21.73 15.42
CA GLU A 61 -2.51 23.16 15.58
C GLU A 61 -2.15 23.95 14.32
N THR A 62 -0.99 23.66 13.73
CA THR A 62 -0.54 24.30 12.49
C THR A 62 -1.47 23.97 11.33
N GLN A 63 -1.87 22.71 11.18
CA GLN A 63 -2.82 22.28 10.15
C GLN A 63 -4.18 22.99 10.30
N LEU A 64 -4.72 23.03 11.52
CA LEU A 64 -5.99 23.68 11.82
C LEU A 64 -5.93 25.20 11.63
N SER A 65 -4.81 25.84 11.95
CA SER A 65 -4.59 27.26 11.68
C SER A 65 -4.65 27.54 10.17
N GLY A 66 -4.03 26.69 9.35
CA GLY A 66 -4.13 26.77 7.89
C GLY A 66 -5.57 26.63 7.38
N TYR A 67 -6.37 25.72 7.96
CA TYR A 67 -7.80 25.63 7.64
C TYR A 67 -8.57 26.88 8.04
N LYS A 68 -8.26 27.45 9.21
CA LYS A 68 -8.90 28.68 9.67
C LYS A 68 -8.60 29.86 8.72
N GLU A 69 -7.36 30.00 8.28
CA GLU A 69 -6.94 31.00 7.29
C GLU A 69 -7.61 30.78 5.93
N ALA A 70 -7.84 29.52 5.54
CA ALA A 70 -8.60 29.17 4.34
C ALA A 70 -10.12 29.40 4.48
N GLY A 71 -10.58 29.86 5.65
CA GLY A 71 -11.96 30.27 5.89
C GLY A 71 -12.83 29.22 6.58
N PHE A 72 -12.29 28.09 7.03
CA PHE A 72 -13.04 27.03 7.69
C PHE A 72 -13.51 27.53 9.06
N GLN A 73 -14.78 27.31 9.41
CA GLN A 73 -15.42 27.86 10.61
C GLN A 73 -15.86 26.79 11.58
N ASN A 74 -16.37 25.67 11.10
CA ASN A 74 -17.08 24.70 11.92
C ASN A 74 -16.30 23.38 12.03
N VAL A 75 -16.01 22.97 13.25
CA VAL A 75 -15.33 21.70 13.55
C VAL A 75 -16.29 20.74 14.22
N LEU A 76 -16.49 19.58 13.60
CA LEU A 76 -17.18 18.46 14.20
C LEU A 76 -16.18 17.63 15.01
N ILE A 77 -16.42 17.44 16.30
CA ILE A 77 -15.68 16.53 17.15
C ILE A 77 -16.47 15.23 17.28
N VAL A 78 -15.91 14.09 16.85
CA VAL A 78 -16.53 12.77 17.05
C VAL A 78 -15.79 12.04 18.14
N GLY A 79 -16.49 11.76 19.25
CA GLY A 79 -15.94 11.14 20.45
C GLY A 79 -16.22 11.95 21.72
N GLY A 80 -16.41 11.23 22.82
CA GLY A 80 -16.68 11.83 24.14
C GLY A 80 -15.46 12.55 24.74
N GLU A 81 -15.62 13.06 25.96
CA GLU A 81 -14.54 13.80 26.64
C GLU A 81 -13.32 12.92 26.97
N GLU A 82 -13.50 11.61 27.18
CA GLU A 82 -12.39 10.66 27.33
C GLU A 82 -11.67 10.37 25.99
N ALA A 83 -12.34 10.60 24.87
CA ALA A 83 -11.75 10.44 23.54
C ALA A 83 -11.00 11.68 23.10
N ILE A 84 -11.59 12.85 23.32
CA ILE A 84 -11.01 14.16 23.03
C ILE A 84 -11.36 15.08 24.19
N SER A 85 -10.36 15.42 24.98
CA SER A 85 -10.52 16.20 26.20
C SER A 85 -11.21 17.55 25.97
N PRO A 86 -11.90 18.10 26.97
CA PRO A 86 -12.46 19.45 26.91
C PRO A 86 -11.40 20.53 26.65
N ALA A 87 -10.13 20.28 27.02
CA ALA A 87 -9.02 21.19 26.77
C ALA A 87 -8.78 21.39 25.27
N ILE A 88 -8.86 20.32 24.47
CA ILE A 88 -8.73 20.41 23.01
C ILE A 88 -9.90 21.20 22.41
N GLN A 89 -11.13 20.94 22.86
CA GLN A 89 -12.30 21.70 22.39
C GLN A 89 -12.14 23.20 22.69
N LYS A 90 -11.70 23.54 23.90
CA LYS A 90 -11.40 24.93 24.27
C LYS A 90 -10.28 25.54 23.43
N ALA A 91 -9.27 24.77 23.05
CA ALA A 91 -8.20 25.23 22.16
C ALA A 91 -8.76 25.57 20.77
N LEU A 92 -9.60 24.70 20.19
CA LEU A 92 -10.28 24.96 18.92
C LEU A 92 -11.16 26.22 18.98
N ASP A 93 -11.93 26.38 20.05
CA ASP A 93 -12.74 27.58 20.26
C ASP A 93 -11.85 28.84 20.37
N GLY A 94 -10.70 28.73 21.02
CA GLY A 94 -9.68 29.79 21.12
C GLY A 94 -9.02 30.14 19.78
N MET A 95 -8.95 29.18 18.85
CA MET A 95 -8.56 29.41 17.44
C MET A 95 -9.71 30.03 16.62
N GLY A 96 -10.89 30.21 17.22
CA GLY A 96 -12.06 30.81 16.61
C GLY A 96 -12.95 29.85 15.84
N PHE A 97 -12.76 28.53 15.95
CA PHE A 97 -13.71 27.56 15.40
C PHE A 97 -15.00 27.52 16.22
N ALA A 98 -16.12 27.27 15.55
CA ALA A 98 -17.34 26.81 16.20
C ALA A 98 -17.29 25.28 16.32
N THR A 99 -17.26 24.76 17.54
CA THR A 99 -17.17 23.32 17.80
C THR A 99 -18.54 22.70 18.05
N HIS A 100 -18.81 21.55 17.42
CA HIS A 100 -19.94 20.67 17.74
C HIS A 100 -19.41 19.30 18.10
N ARG A 101 -19.85 18.72 19.21
CA ARG A 101 -19.40 17.40 19.65
C ARG A 101 -20.52 16.38 19.52
N ILE A 102 -20.21 15.26 18.87
CA ILE A 102 -21.08 14.09 18.80
C ILE A 102 -20.45 12.95 19.58
N SER A 103 -21.14 12.51 20.63
CA SER A 103 -20.73 11.38 21.45
C SER A 103 -21.89 10.86 22.29
N GLU A 104 -21.83 9.60 22.68
CA GLU A 104 -22.67 8.99 23.70
C GLU A 104 -21.80 8.22 24.70
N ALA A 105 -22.45 7.52 25.65
CA ALA A 105 -21.78 6.75 26.70
C ALA A 105 -20.85 5.64 26.19
N ASP A 106 -21.07 5.13 24.97
CA ASP A 106 -20.24 4.10 24.36
C ASP A 106 -20.17 4.25 22.83
N ARG A 107 -19.31 3.43 22.19
CA ARG A 107 -19.12 3.45 20.73
C ARG A 107 -20.39 3.12 19.95
N TYR A 108 -21.30 2.32 20.53
CA TYR A 108 -22.55 1.94 19.88
C TYR A 108 -23.49 3.15 19.82
N GLY A 109 -23.64 3.83 20.96
CA GLY A 109 -24.36 5.10 21.06
C GLY A 109 -23.74 6.17 20.17
N THR A 110 -22.42 6.36 20.17
CA THR A 110 -21.77 7.38 19.33
C THR A 110 -22.04 7.12 17.86
N SER A 111 -21.89 5.86 17.39
CA SER A 111 -22.23 5.51 16.00
C SER A 111 -23.70 5.77 15.67
N ALA A 112 -24.62 5.45 16.59
CA ALA A 112 -26.04 5.70 16.44
C ALA A 112 -26.36 7.19 16.37
N ARG A 113 -25.76 8.00 17.24
CA ARG A 113 -25.95 9.45 17.29
C ARG A 113 -25.43 10.13 16.04
N VAL A 114 -24.23 9.73 15.58
CA VAL A 114 -23.65 10.20 14.31
C VAL A 114 -24.56 9.86 13.14
N ALA A 115 -25.05 8.61 13.04
CA ALA A 115 -25.94 8.22 11.96
C ALA A 115 -27.20 9.10 11.92
N VAL A 116 -27.86 9.34 13.06
CA VAL A 116 -29.09 10.16 13.09
C VAL A 116 -28.83 11.63 12.75
N GLU A 117 -27.72 12.19 13.22
CA GLU A 117 -27.46 13.63 13.08
C GLU A 117 -26.83 13.99 11.73
N LEU A 118 -26.00 13.11 11.17
CA LEU A 118 -25.24 13.38 9.93
C LEU A 118 -25.85 12.74 8.68
N TYR A 119 -26.74 11.75 8.84
CA TYR A 119 -27.44 11.10 7.73
C TYR A 119 -28.96 11.34 7.87
N PRO A 120 -29.50 12.42 7.28
CA PRO A 120 -30.91 12.78 7.41
C PRO A 120 -31.87 11.66 7.02
N SER A 121 -31.47 10.82 6.05
CA SER A 121 -32.11 9.55 5.73
C SER A 121 -31.10 8.61 5.10
N SER A 122 -31.16 7.33 5.46
CA SER A 122 -30.41 6.27 4.79
C SER A 122 -31.25 5.00 4.78
N LYS A 123 -31.55 4.48 3.58
CA LYS A 123 -32.27 3.20 3.42
C LYS A 123 -31.37 2.01 3.72
N GLU A 124 -30.07 2.19 3.59
CA GLU A 124 -29.07 1.15 3.78
C GLU A 124 -28.16 1.52 4.95
N VAL A 125 -27.71 0.53 5.72
CA VAL A 125 -26.73 0.72 6.79
C VAL A 125 -25.72 -0.42 6.78
N VAL A 126 -24.49 -0.12 7.17
CA VAL A 126 -23.50 -1.15 7.47
C VAL A 126 -23.45 -1.33 8.98
N LEU A 127 -23.81 -2.52 9.45
CA LEU A 127 -23.76 -2.88 10.86
C LEU A 127 -22.52 -3.75 11.08
N ALA A 128 -21.54 -3.21 11.80
CA ALA A 128 -20.27 -3.87 12.06
C ALA A 128 -20.13 -4.29 13.52
N SER A 129 -19.34 -5.35 13.78
CA SER A 129 -18.93 -5.67 15.15
C SER A 129 -18.13 -4.52 15.75
N GLY A 130 -18.61 -3.96 16.85
CA GLY A 130 -17.87 -2.97 17.63
C GLY A 130 -16.74 -3.59 18.45
N GLU A 131 -16.63 -4.92 18.50
CA GLU A 131 -15.66 -5.68 19.31
C GLU A 131 -14.43 -6.11 18.48
N ASP A 132 -14.57 -6.16 17.15
CA ASP A 132 -13.57 -6.77 16.25
C ASP A 132 -13.01 -5.78 15.22
N PHE A 133 -11.84 -5.21 15.54
CA PHE A 133 -11.20 -4.19 14.71
C PHE A 133 -10.77 -4.67 13.32
N GLU A 134 -10.54 -5.97 13.14
CA GLU A 134 -10.14 -6.57 11.85
C GLU A 134 -11.18 -6.37 10.75
N TYR A 135 -12.44 -6.17 11.12
CA TYR A 135 -13.54 -5.93 10.18
C TYR A 135 -13.75 -4.47 9.80
N TYR A 136 -13.05 -3.54 10.45
CA TYR A 136 -13.33 -2.10 10.31
C TYR A 136 -13.02 -1.60 8.90
N LEU A 137 -11.93 -2.05 8.30
CA LEU A 137 -11.57 -1.65 6.94
C LEU A 137 -12.58 -2.13 5.90
N GLU A 138 -13.09 -3.35 6.08
CA GLU A 138 -14.10 -3.91 5.19
C GLU A 138 -15.46 -3.21 5.38
N ALA A 139 -15.86 -2.97 6.62
CA ALA A 139 -17.04 -2.16 6.93
C ALA A 139 -16.93 -0.75 6.30
N ARG A 140 -15.76 -0.10 6.42
CA ARG A 140 -15.48 1.19 5.76
C ARG A 140 -15.70 1.12 4.27
N ARG A 141 -15.10 0.11 3.63
CA ARG A 141 -15.10 -0.05 2.18
C ARG A 141 -16.53 -0.22 1.66
N ILE A 142 -17.31 -1.10 2.30
CA ILE A 142 -18.72 -1.34 1.96
C ILE A 142 -19.55 -0.08 2.19
N ALA A 143 -19.43 0.55 3.37
CA ALA A 143 -20.21 1.73 3.72
C ALA A 143 -19.94 2.92 2.79
N SER A 144 -18.66 3.12 2.42
CA SER A 144 -18.24 4.15 1.47
C SER A 144 -18.83 3.92 0.09
N GLN A 145 -18.87 2.67 -0.39
CA GLN A 145 -19.46 2.32 -1.68
C GLN A 145 -20.98 2.52 -1.73
N MET A 146 -21.64 2.38 -0.58
CA MET A 146 -23.09 2.51 -0.44
C MET A 146 -23.51 3.93 -0.03
N GLU A 147 -22.55 4.82 0.26
CA GLU A 147 -22.80 6.13 0.88
C GLU A 147 -23.65 6.03 2.17
N ALA A 148 -23.51 4.92 2.89
CA ALA A 148 -24.33 4.55 4.04
C ALA A 148 -23.58 4.75 5.37
N PRO A 149 -24.29 5.01 6.49
CA PRO A 149 -23.65 5.11 7.79
C PRO A 149 -23.15 3.74 8.28
N ILE A 150 -22.07 3.78 9.07
CA ILE A 150 -21.63 2.64 9.88
C ILE A 150 -22.24 2.75 11.27
N LEU A 151 -22.88 1.66 11.70
CA LEU A 151 -23.35 1.46 13.05
C LEU A 151 -22.60 0.30 13.67
N PHE A 152 -22.27 0.40 14.96
CA PHE A 152 -21.65 -0.70 15.69
C PHE A 152 -22.69 -1.52 16.45
N ALA A 153 -22.50 -2.84 16.50
CA ALA A 153 -23.24 -3.76 17.36
C ALA A 153 -22.28 -4.67 18.14
N ARG A 154 -22.79 -5.35 19.16
CA ARG A 154 -22.07 -6.46 19.81
C ARG A 154 -22.17 -7.68 18.91
N ARG A 155 -21.23 -8.63 18.99
CA ARG A 155 -21.22 -9.83 18.11
C ARG A 155 -22.57 -10.57 18.04
N GLY A 156 -23.28 -10.66 19.17
CA GLY A 156 -24.55 -11.38 19.30
C GLY A 156 -25.77 -10.52 19.58
N GLU A 157 -25.63 -9.19 19.63
CA GLU A 157 -26.73 -8.29 20.02
C GLU A 157 -26.63 -6.94 19.34
N VAL A 158 -27.77 -6.43 18.86
CA VAL A 158 -27.90 -5.04 18.39
C VAL A 158 -28.39 -4.15 19.54
N PRO A 159 -27.57 -3.20 20.04
CA PRO A 159 -27.99 -2.31 21.12
C PRO A 159 -29.25 -1.49 20.75
N VAL A 160 -30.07 -1.18 21.75
CA VAL A 160 -31.33 -0.44 21.55
C VAL A 160 -31.10 0.93 20.92
N SER A 161 -30.01 1.63 21.27
CA SER A 161 -29.61 2.90 20.66
C SER A 161 -29.45 2.79 19.14
N VAL A 162 -28.85 1.69 18.68
CA VAL A 162 -28.58 1.39 17.28
C VAL A 162 -29.87 1.06 16.54
N LEU A 163 -30.73 0.22 17.11
CA LEU A 163 -32.05 -0.08 16.54
C LEU A 163 -32.91 1.19 16.39
N ASN A 164 -32.87 2.09 17.37
CA ASN A 164 -33.59 3.36 17.30
C ASN A 164 -33.01 4.29 16.24
N ALA A 165 -31.68 4.34 16.08
CA ALA A 165 -31.04 5.10 15.02
C ALA A 165 -31.43 4.56 13.64
N MET A 166 -31.37 3.24 13.42
CA MET A 166 -31.80 2.60 12.17
C MET A 166 -33.24 2.96 11.80
N LYS A 167 -34.16 2.96 12.77
CA LYS A 167 -35.54 3.40 12.54
C LYS A 167 -35.63 4.89 12.19
N SER A 168 -34.88 5.73 12.91
CA SER A 168 -34.92 7.19 12.75
C SER A 168 -34.43 7.63 11.36
N ILE A 169 -33.37 6.99 10.84
CA ILE A 169 -32.86 7.28 9.50
C ILE A 169 -33.64 6.58 8.37
N GLY A 170 -34.59 5.70 8.71
CA GLY A 170 -35.42 4.98 7.75
C GLY A 170 -34.72 3.79 7.09
N ALA A 171 -33.78 3.15 7.79
CA ALA A 171 -33.07 1.98 7.31
C ALA A 171 -34.02 0.81 7.03
N LYS A 172 -33.78 0.10 5.93
CA LYS A 172 -34.50 -1.10 5.50
C LYS A 172 -33.54 -2.23 5.14
N GLU A 173 -32.39 -1.90 4.58
CA GLU A 173 -31.35 -2.86 4.23
C GLU A 173 -30.16 -2.73 5.19
N VAL A 174 -29.64 -3.87 5.63
CA VAL A 174 -28.55 -3.95 6.60
C VAL A 174 -27.48 -4.88 6.05
N VAL A 175 -26.25 -4.38 5.91
CA VAL A 175 -25.10 -5.21 5.59
C VAL A 175 -24.33 -5.52 6.88
N LEU A 176 -24.24 -6.78 7.24
CA LEU A 176 -23.56 -7.23 8.45
C LEU A 176 -22.07 -7.49 8.19
N VAL A 177 -21.20 -7.01 9.07
CA VAL A 177 -19.76 -7.25 8.99
C VAL A 177 -19.22 -7.69 10.36
N GLY A 178 -18.73 -8.94 10.44
CA GLY A 178 -18.17 -9.50 11.67
C GLY A 178 -19.20 -9.80 12.77
N LEU A 179 -20.49 -9.95 12.44
CA LEU A 179 -21.56 -10.26 13.38
C LEU A 179 -22.05 -11.70 13.20
N ASN A 180 -22.54 -12.30 14.28
CA ASN A 180 -22.96 -13.70 14.27
C ASN A 180 -24.39 -13.90 13.73
N SER A 181 -24.79 -15.17 13.59
CA SER A 181 -26.12 -15.56 13.11
C SER A 181 -27.25 -15.05 14.00
N GLU A 182 -27.04 -14.88 15.31
CA GLU A 182 -28.06 -14.37 16.23
C GLU A 182 -28.51 -12.95 15.85
N VAL A 183 -27.56 -12.08 15.46
CA VAL A 183 -27.88 -10.72 14.98
C VAL A 183 -28.61 -10.77 13.63
N THR A 184 -28.23 -11.73 12.77
CA THR A 184 -28.91 -11.93 11.49
C THR A 184 -30.37 -12.30 11.69
N GLU A 185 -30.65 -13.26 12.58
CA GLU A 185 -31.99 -13.72 12.90
C GLU A 185 -32.83 -12.62 13.58
N ASP A 186 -32.27 -11.88 14.54
CA ASP A 186 -32.96 -10.77 15.20
C ASP A 186 -33.39 -9.68 14.21
N LEU A 187 -32.51 -9.30 13.27
CA LEU A 187 -32.82 -8.27 12.28
C LEU A 187 -33.85 -8.74 11.23
N LEU A 188 -33.76 -10.00 10.79
CA LEU A 188 -34.76 -10.59 9.89
C LEU A 188 -36.14 -10.65 10.56
N ALA A 189 -36.20 -11.06 11.84
CA ALA A 189 -37.44 -11.08 12.62
C ALA A 189 -38.07 -9.69 12.79
N ARG A 190 -37.24 -8.64 12.79
CA ARG A 190 -37.68 -7.23 12.84
C ARG A 190 -38.06 -6.65 11.46
N GLY A 191 -37.91 -7.42 10.39
CA GLY A 191 -38.32 -7.04 9.03
C GLY A 191 -37.26 -6.26 8.22
N TYR A 192 -36.00 -6.30 8.63
CA TYR A 192 -34.90 -5.75 7.82
C TYR A 192 -34.45 -6.74 6.74
N ALA A 193 -34.07 -6.22 5.58
CA ALA A 193 -33.41 -7.01 4.55
C ALA A 193 -31.92 -7.11 4.88
N VAL A 194 -31.45 -8.31 5.22
CA VAL A 194 -30.08 -8.53 5.71
C VAL A 194 -29.20 -9.13 4.62
N LYS A 195 -28.04 -8.52 4.38
CA LYS A 195 -26.96 -9.05 3.53
C LYS A 195 -25.74 -9.30 4.41
N THR A 196 -25.08 -10.44 4.29
CA THR A 196 -23.84 -10.72 5.01
C THR A 196 -22.64 -10.27 4.16
N GLY A 197 -21.79 -9.43 4.75
CA GLY A 197 -20.48 -9.08 4.19
C GLY A 197 -19.48 -10.22 4.34
N PRO A 198 -18.26 -10.07 3.80
CA PRO A 198 -17.22 -11.09 3.95
C PRO A 198 -16.95 -11.36 5.43
N THR A 199 -16.93 -12.64 5.81
CA THR A 199 -16.39 -13.08 7.10
C THR A 199 -14.87 -12.92 7.07
N ALA A 200 -14.20 -12.73 8.22
CA ALA A 200 -12.74 -12.62 8.26
C ALA A 200 -12.14 -14.00 7.94
N GLY A 201 -12.08 -14.30 6.65
CA GLY A 201 -11.05 -15.14 6.08
C GLY A 201 -9.94 -14.22 5.60
N SER A 202 -8.70 -14.68 5.68
CA SER A 202 -7.59 -14.07 4.94
C SER A 202 -8.09 -13.72 3.53
N PRO A 203 -7.81 -12.51 3.01
CA PRO A 203 -8.30 -12.15 1.68
C PRO A 203 -7.88 -13.27 0.75
N ALA A 204 -8.86 -13.94 0.13
CA ALA A 204 -8.55 -14.90 -0.92
C ALA A 204 -7.64 -14.13 -1.89
N LEU A 205 -6.41 -14.61 -2.10
CA LEU A 205 -5.46 -13.94 -2.97
C LEU A 205 -6.17 -13.70 -4.30
N ASP A 206 -6.50 -12.43 -4.59
CA ASP A 206 -7.10 -12.04 -5.86
C ASP A 206 -6.22 -12.64 -6.96
N ALA A 207 -6.84 -13.21 -8.00
CA ALA A 207 -6.13 -13.84 -9.11
C ALA A 207 -5.02 -12.93 -9.65
N LYS A 208 -5.20 -11.60 -9.57
CA LYS A 208 -4.16 -10.60 -9.89
C LYS A 208 -2.86 -10.78 -9.11
N TYR A 209 -2.93 -11.04 -7.80
CA TYR A 209 -1.75 -11.28 -6.96
C TYR A 209 -1.11 -12.64 -7.25
N ILE A 210 -1.92 -13.64 -7.62
CA ILE A 210 -1.41 -14.94 -8.06
C ILE A 210 -0.62 -14.79 -9.36
N TYR A 211 -1.13 -14.05 -10.35
CA TYR A 211 -0.40 -13.78 -11.60
C TYR A 211 0.88 -12.98 -11.36
N LEU A 212 0.87 -12.01 -10.43
CA LEU A 212 2.07 -11.26 -10.03
C LEU A 212 3.15 -12.20 -9.46
N LEU A 213 2.77 -13.10 -8.55
CA LEU A 213 3.69 -14.08 -7.97
C LEU A 213 4.24 -15.06 -9.02
N ILE A 214 3.40 -15.55 -9.93
CA ILE A 214 3.82 -16.40 -11.06
C ILE A 214 4.83 -15.64 -11.94
N GLY A 215 4.57 -14.36 -12.24
CA GLY A 215 5.48 -13.52 -13.02
C GLY A 215 6.85 -13.35 -12.36
N ILE A 216 6.88 -13.11 -11.05
CA ILE A 216 8.14 -13.01 -10.29
C ILE A 216 8.90 -14.34 -10.34
N ILE A 217 8.23 -15.47 -10.13
CA ILE A 217 8.85 -16.80 -10.16
C ILE A 217 9.41 -17.12 -11.55
N LEU A 218 8.65 -16.87 -12.62
CA LEU A 218 9.10 -17.07 -13.99
C LEU A 218 10.29 -16.16 -14.34
N GLY A 219 10.28 -14.91 -13.87
CA GLY A 219 11.39 -13.98 -14.03
C GLY A 219 12.67 -14.48 -13.35
N LEU A 220 12.57 -14.97 -12.12
CA LEU A 220 13.70 -15.52 -11.36
C LEU A 220 14.23 -16.81 -12.01
N LEU A 221 13.36 -17.70 -12.45
CA LEU A 221 13.75 -18.93 -13.16
C LEU A 221 14.45 -18.59 -14.48
N GLY A 222 13.89 -17.67 -15.26
CA GLY A 222 14.50 -17.20 -16.51
C GLY A 222 15.87 -16.57 -16.29
N PHE A 223 16.02 -15.74 -15.26
CA PHE A 223 17.30 -15.14 -14.89
C PHE A 223 18.33 -16.19 -14.46
N ALA A 224 17.93 -17.16 -13.64
CA ALA A 224 18.79 -18.27 -13.23
C ALA A 224 19.27 -19.09 -14.44
N SER A 225 18.37 -19.45 -15.36
CA SER A 225 18.72 -20.17 -16.59
C SER A 225 19.68 -19.38 -17.48
N ILE A 226 19.47 -18.08 -17.69
CA ILE A 226 20.39 -17.23 -18.46
C ILE A 226 21.77 -17.17 -17.77
N SER A 227 21.79 -17.10 -16.44
CA SER A 227 23.05 -17.06 -15.69
C SER A 227 23.84 -18.38 -15.80
N GLN A 228 23.17 -19.54 -15.84
CA GLN A 228 23.82 -20.83 -16.05
C GLN A 228 24.35 -20.99 -17.48
N ILE A 229 23.59 -20.53 -18.49
CA ILE A 229 24.05 -20.55 -19.88
C ILE A 229 25.28 -19.66 -20.08
N LYS A 230 25.32 -18.46 -19.47
CA LYS A 230 26.51 -17.62 -19.49
C LYS A 230 27.72 -18.31 -18.85
N LYS A 231 27.54 -18.91 -17.65
CA LYS A 231 28.61 -19.67 -16.98
C LYS A 231 29.12 -20.85 -17.80
N ALA A 232 28.24 -21.56 -18.52
CA ALA A 232 28.65 -22.66 -19.40
C ALA A 232 29.41 -22.15 -20.65
N ARG A 233 29.00 -21.01 -21.21
CA ARG A 233 29.67 -20.38 -22.37
C ARG A 233 31.07 -19.87 -22.05
N ASP A 234 31.29 -19.43 -20.82
CA ASP A 234 32.57 -18.86 -20.38
C ASP A 234 33.58 -19.95 -19.91
N ARG A 235 33.22 -21.25 -20.06
CA ARG A 235 34.13 -22.39 -19.87
C ARG A 235 34.74 -22.83 -21.19
N VAL A 236 36.06 -23.05 -21.21
CA VAL A 236 36.82 -23.50 -22.38
C VAL A 236 37.60 -24.76 -22.05
N SER A 237 37.46 -25.80 -22.88
CA SER A 237 38.27 -27.01 -22.76
C SER A 237 39.72 -26.74 -23.14
N TYR A 238 40.68 -27.26 -22.36
CA TYR A 238 42.11 -27.22 -22.70
C TYR A 238 42.42 -27.89 -24.04
N THR A 239 41.59 -28.82 -24.52
CA THR A 239 41.77 -29.50 -25.81
C THR A 239 41.59 -28.58 -27.02
N LEU A 240 41.01 -27.39 -26.84
CA LEU A 240 40.85 -26.36 -27.87
C LEU A 240 42.06 -25.40 -27.96
N LEU A 241 43.08 -25.60 -27.13
CA LEU A 241 44.34 -24.87 -27.16
C LEU A 241 45.41 -25.72 -27.85
N THR A 242 46.31 -25.05 -28.56
CA THR A 242 47.57 -25.65 -28.98
C THR A 242 48.46 -25.90 -27.76
N ARG A 243 49.44 -26.82 -27.87
CA ARG A 243 50.37 -27.13 -26.76
C ARG A 243 51.10 -25.89 -26.22
N ASP A 244 51.40 -24.93 -27.10
CA ASP A 244 52.08 -23.69 -26.73
C ASP A 244 51.12 -22.72 -26.01
N GLU A 245 49.88 -22.58 -26.48
CA GLU A 245 48.83 -21.79 -25.83
C GLU A 245 48.45 -22.35 -24.46
N GLU A 246 48.28 -23.68 -24.37
CA GLU A 246 47.98 -24.38 -23.11
C GLU A 246 49.03 -24.10 -22.05
N LYS A 247 50.31 -24.16 -22.44
CA LYS A 247 51.43 -23.87 -21.54
C LYS A 247 51.39 -22.43 -21.03
N VAL A 248 51.12 -21.46 -21.91
CA VAL A 248 50.99 -20.05 -21.52
C VAL A 248 49.81 -19.84 -20.56
N VAL A 249 48.63 -20.40 -20.88
CA VAL A 249 47.43 -20.26 -20.04
C VAL A 249 47.62 -20.91 -18.67
N LYS A 250 48.19 -22.13 -18.60
CA LYS A 250 48.48 -22.82 -17.33
C LYS A 250 49.44 -22.00 -16.46
N THR A 251 50.50 -21.45 -17.03
CA THR A 251 51.44 -20.59 -16.30
C THR A 251 50.78 -19.33 -15.71
N ILE A 252 49.81 -18.73 -16.42
CA ILE A 252 49.06 -17.56 -15.90
C ILE A 252 48.13 -18.00 -14.76
N ILE A 253 47.45 -19.13 -14.89
CA ILE A 253 46.56 -19.68 -13.85
C ILE A 253 47.36 -20.04 -12.59
N GLU A 254 48.51 -20.70 -12.73
CA GLU A 254 49.42 -21.04 -11.63
C GLU A 254 49.97 -19.80 -10.90
N ALA A 255 50.07 -18.66 -11.59
CA ALA A 255 50.47 -17.38 -11.00
C ALA A 255 49.33 -16.65 -10.28
N GLY A 256 48.14 -17.26 -10.16
CA GLY A 256 46.95 -16.65 -9.53
C GLY A 256 45.98 -16.02 -10.51
N GLY A 257 46.05 -16.38 -11.80
CA GLY A 257 45.15 -15.89 -12.85
C GLY A 257 45.57 -14.56 -13.48
N GLU A 258 46.65 -13.93 -12.98
CA GLU A 258 47.19 -12.67 -13.45
C GLU A 258 48.72 -12.70 -13.47
N ILE A 259 49.33 -12.21 -14.56
CA ILE A 259 50.80 -12.08 -14.66
C ILE A 259 51.18 -10.98 -15.66
N THR A 260 52.37 -10.40 -15.53
CA THR A 260 52.90 -9.48 -16.54
C THR A 260 53.57 -10.25 -17.68
N GLN A 261 53.42 -9.76 -18.92
CA GLN A 261 53.86 -10.45 -20.13
C GLN A 261 55.38 -10.68 -20.20
N ASP A 262 56.16 -9.84 -19.53
CA ASP A 262 57.62 -9.94 -19.41
C ASP A 262 58.08 -11.12 -18.54
N GLN A 263 57.23 -11.63 -17.65
CA GLN A 263 57.53 -12.81 -16.81
C GLN A 263 57.26 -14.14 -17.53
N LEU A 264 56.45 -14.14 -18.60
CA LEU A 264 56.10 -15.34 -19.35
C LEU A 264 57.28 -16.04 -20.04
N PRO A 265 58.24 -15.35 -20.69
CA PRO A 265 59.41 -15.99 -21.30
C PRO A 265 60.20 -16.86 -20.33
N GLU A 266 60.42 -16.38 -19.11
CA GLU A 266 61.19 -17.09 -18.08
C GLU A 266 60.43 -18.30 -17.53
N ARG A 267 59.11 -18.17 -17.33
CA ARG A 267 58.29 -19.24 -16.76
C ARG A 267 57.87 -20.31 -17.77
N THR A 268 57.72 -19.94 -19.04
CA THR A 268 57.31 -20.86 -20.13
C THR A 268 58.50 -21.44 -20.90
N GLY A 269 59.67 -20.79 -20.84
CA GLY A 269 60.84 -21.13 -21.65
C GLY A 269 60.72 -20.72 -23.12
N PHE A 270 59.74 -19.87 -23.47
CA PHE A 270 59.52 -19.38 -24.84
C PHE A 270 60.28 -18.09 -25.12
N SER A 271 60.62 -17.86 -26.39
CA SER A 271 61.22 -16.59 -26.82
C SER A 271 60.19 -15.45 -26.75
N ARG A 272 60.65 -14.22 -26.50
CA ARG A 272 59.78 -13.02 -26.45
C ARG A 272 58.86 -12.87 -27.69
N PRO A 273 59.34 -13.11 -28.93
CA PRO A 273 58.45 -13.09 -30.10
C PRO A 273 57.37 -14.18 -30.08
N LYS A 274 57.69 -15.38 -29.58
CA LYS A 274 56.73 -16.48 -29.47
C LYS A 274 55.65 -16.18 -28.44
N VAL A 275 56.04 -15.69 -27.26
CA VAL A 275 55.10 -15.21 -26.22
C VAL A 275 54.17 -14.13 -26.78
N SER A 276 54.73 -13.12 -27.46
CA SER A 276 53.91 -12.03 -28.01
C SER A 276 52.88 -12.50 -29.04
N ARG A 277 53.22 -13.49 -29.88
CA ARG A 277 52.28 -14.08 -30.85
C ARG A 277 51.18 -14.86 -30.12
N THR A 278 51.56 -15.79 -29.25
CA THR A 278 50.61 -16.64 -28.51
C THR A 278 49.65 -15.81 -27.67
N VAL A 279 50.13 -14.78 -26.98
CA VAL A 279 49.26 -13.89 -26.18
C VAL A 279 48.30 -13.10 -27.07
N SER A 280 48.74 -12.66 -28.27
CA SER A 280 47.86 -11.94 -29.21
C SER A 280 46.79 -12.85 -29.82
N ASP A 281 47.13 -14.11 -30.12
CA ASP A 281 46.17 -15.10 -30.61
C ASP A 281 45.12 -15.44 -29.54
N LEU A 282 45.55 -15.59 -28.28
CA LEU A 282 44.67 -15.84 -27.14
C LEU A 282 43.76 -14.64 -26.81
N GLU A 283 44.28 -13.42 -26.92
CA GLU A 283 43.49 -12.19 -26.77
C GLU A 283 42.46 -12.04 -27.91
N GLY A 284 42.85 -12.31 -29.16
CA GLY A 284 41.94 -12.27 -30.31
C GLY A 284 40.75 -13.23 -30.18
N ARG A 285 40.90 -14.32 -29.41
CA ARG A 285 39.85 -15.30 -29.08
C ARG A 285 39.09 -14.96 -27.79
N GLY A 286 39.41 -13.84 -27.14
CA GLY A 286 38.80 -13.39 -25.89
C GLY A 286 39.08 -14.32 -24.70
N ILE A 287 40.17 -15.09 -24.75
CA ILE A 287 40.60 -15.99 -23.67
C ILE A 287 41.37 -15.21 -22.60
N LEU A 288 42.21 -14.28 -23.05
CA LEU A 288 42.98 -13.36 -22.21
C LEU A 288 42.52 -11.93 -22.46
N SER A 289 42.70 -11.06 -21.46
CA SER A 289 42.71 -9.62 -21.65
C SER A 289 44.09 -9.04 -21.36
N LYS A 290 44.42 -7.95 -22.04
CA LYS A 290 45.61 -7.14 -21.78
C LYS A 290 45.23 -5.81 -21.17
N GLU A 291 45.92 -5.43 -20.10
CA GLU A 291 45.84 -4.08 -19.53
C GLU A 291 47.25 -3.45 -19.51
N PRO A 292 47.39 -2.14 -19.78
CA PRO A 292 48.68 -1.47 -19.70
C PRO A 292 49.21 -1.49 -18.25
N ASP A 293 50.46 -1.91 -18.06
CA ASP A 293 51.12 -1.90 -16.74
C ASP A 293 52.56 -1.39 -16.90
N GLY A 294 52.73 -0.08 -16.76
CA GLY A 294 54.01 0.59 -16.96
C GLY A 294 54.57 0.41 -18.38
N ARG A 295 55.71 -0.29 -18.50
CA ARG A 295 56.37 -0.62 -19.79
C ARG A 295 56.01 -2.00 -20.33
N THR A 296 55.20 -2.75 -19.60
CA THR A 296 54.75 -4.11 -19.95
C THR A 296 53.22 -4.15 -20.00
N GLN A 297 52.69 -5.33 -20.26
CA GLN A 297 51.25 -5.58 -20.29
C GLN A 297 50.91 -6.59 -19.21
N LYS A 298 49.90 -6.29 -18.41
CA LYS A 298 49.32 -7.23 -17.46
C LYS A 298 48.30 -8.10 -18.20
N LEU A 299 48.41 -9.41 -18.00
CA LEU A 299 47.57 -10.41 -18.64
C LEU A 299 46.66 -11.05 -17.60
N GLN A 300 45.38 -11.17 -17.91
CA GLN A 300 44.39 -11.82 -17.05
C GLN A 300 43.59 -12.84 -17.88
N VAL A 301 43.39 -14.03 -17.33
CA VAL A 301 42.52 -15.04 -17.93
C VAL A 301 41.06 -14.66 -17.70
N LYS A 302 40.26 -14.61 -18.76
CA LYS A 302 38.83 -14.21 -18.71
C LYS A 302 37.85 -15.37 -18.73
N LYS A 303 38.33 -16.60 -18.93
CA LYS A 303 37.51 -17.80 -19.10
C LYS A 303 37.98 -18.88 -18.15
N ASP A 304 37.03 -19.68 -17.66
CA ASP A 304 37.34 -20.83 -16.82
C ASP A 304 37.77 -22.01 -17.69
N PHE A 305 38.77 -22.77 -17.26
CA PHE A 305 39.28 -23.91 -18.02
C PHE A 305 39.02 -25.23 -17.33
N TYR A 306 38.73 -26.28 -18.11
CA TYR A 306 38.55 -27.64 -17.63
C TYR A 306 39.25 -28.66 -18.53
N GLU A 307 39.70 -29.77 -17.97
CA GLU A 307 40.26 -30.90 -18.73
C GLU A 307 39.11 -31.65 -19.38
N GLY A 308 39.15 -31.78 -20.72
CA GLY A 308 38.09 -32.44 -21.46
C GLY A 308 38.06 -33.94 -21.21
N ASN A 309 37.28 -34.36 -20.21
CA ASN A 309 36.70 -35.69 -20.05
C ASN A 309 35.58 -35.59 -19.00
N GLU A 310 34.45 -35.01 -19.38
CA GLU A 310 33.11 -35.21 -18.79
C GLU A 310 32.06 -34.73 -19.80
#